data_AF-A0A2W5E5M3-F1
#
_entry.id   AF-A0A2W5E5M3-F1
#
_cell.length_a   1.000
_cell.length_b   1.000
_cell.length_c   1.000
_cell.angle_alpha   90.00
_cell.angle_beta   90.00
_cell.angle_gamma   90.00
#
_symmetry.space_group_name_H-M   'P 1'
#
loop_
_entity.id
_entity.type
_entity.pdbx_description
1 polymer ?
#
loop_
_entity_poly.entity_id
_entity_poly.type
_entity_poly.pdbx_seq_one_letter_code
_entity_poly.pdbx_strand_id
1 'polypeptide(L)'
;MLEIRKCNLRSFALALCCALTATLAKADAPAGQELGALVFKLVANLNEATQATADGDLNQQRAAEQAVANQLRQLISQSPGDPAFRSRDHRWRTPLINAAMRGYADVVEALLSDEGVRQSINTQDGDGVSAWIAAQYARPLTLAACHPQDLTIEAIGLWGPYLQRLRYFALQTPLPFDRIRSALGAAGAKPELDKAKQLWLKQCPEHAPELEPLIEQSSDLMQTLLNDANQRLQGFFADPRKAPKSRQASPGIDSPTNTFPATDPVSDAQSSGAKHTCKNMPKPEWINNAGIPWTGRALFSIDFEVQDGAPVVARVTTLSAKPALPDAIAIEFRAMTLRALGAYRCTGDHLVRQEFEYRMTD
;
A
#
# COMPACT_ATOMS: atom_id res chain seq x y z
N MET A 1 8.07 -33.73 28.46
CA MET A 1 6.95 -34.30 29.24
C MET A 1 7.22 -34.00 30.70
N LEU A 2 6.68 -32.91 31.24
CA LEU A 2 6.90 -32.55 32.65
C LEU A 2 5.75 -31.64 33.14
N GLU A 3 4.79 -32.25 33.83
CA GLU A 3 3.99 -31.62 34.89
C GLU A 3 4.81 -31.63 36.17
N ILE A 4 4.85 -30.52 36.92
CA ILE A 4 5.09 -30.55 38.38
C ILE A 4 4.10 -29.62 39.09
N ARG A 5 3.62 -30.17 40.21
CA ARG A 5 2.41 -29.89 40.97
C ARG A 5 2.49 -28.69 41.93
N LYS A 6 1.29 -28.23 42.28
CA LYS A 6 0.89 -27.34 43.38
C LYS A 6 1.62 -27.62 44.70
N CYS A 7 2.06 -26.54 45.35
CA CYS A 7 2.46 -26.54 46.76
C CYS A 7 1.36 -25.87 47.60
N ASN A 8 0.97 -26.53 48.70
CA ASN A 8 -0.09 -26.12 49.61
C ASN A 8 0.52 -26.21 51.01
N LEU A 9 0.66 -25.11 51.75
CA LEU A 9 1.04 -25.13 53.16
C LEU A 9 0.27 -24.06 53.94
N ARG A 10 -0.41 -24.49 54.99
CA ARG A 10 -1.21 -23.68 55.92
C ARG A 10 -0.38 -23.28 57.14
N SER A 11 -0.60 -22.03 57.56
CA SER A 11 -0.63 -21.49 58.94
C SER A 11 0.63 -21.51 59.82
N PHE A 12 1.22 -20.33 60.03
CA PHE A 12 1.57 -19.82 61.36
C PHE A 12 1.47 -18.28 61.36
N ALA A 13 0.92 -17.73 62.44
CA ALA A 13 0.54 -16.34 62.61
C ALA A 13 1.70 -15.44 63.07
N LEU A 14 1.75 -14.18 62.61
CA LEU A 14 1.74 -12.98 63.47
C LEU A 14 1.71 -11.71 62.60
N ALA A 15 0.90 -10.75 63.01
CA ALA A 15 0.69 -9.45 62.38
C ALA A 15 1.82 -8.46 62.68
N LEU A 16 2.20 -7.62 61.71
CA LEU A 16 2.36 -6.18 61.92
C LEU A 16 2.46 -5.41 60.58
N CYS A 17 1.81 -4.24 60.57
CA CYS A 17 1.66 -3.27 59.49
C CYS A 17 2.93 -2.96 58.70
N CYS A 18 2.82 -2.96 57.36
CA CYS A 18 3.38 -1.91 56.52
C CYS A 18 2.59 -1.84 55.21
N ALA A 19 1.86 -0.75 55.03
CA ALA A 19 1.29 -0.37 53.75
C ALA A 19 2.44 -0.19 52.75
N LEU A 20 2.57 -1.13 51.80
CA LEU A 20 3.38 -0.96 50.61
C LEU A 20 2.42 -0.96 49.42
N THR A 21 2.29 0.23 48.87
CA THR A 21 1.80 0.53 47.54
C THR A 21 2.23 -0.55 46.56
N ALA A 22 1.26 -1.25 45.98
CA ALA A 22 1.46 -2.01 44.77
C ALA A 22 1.84 -1.00 43.67
N THR A 23 3.14 -0.81 43.47
CA THR A 23 3.67 -0.21 42.26
C THR A 23 3.28 -1.15 41.12
N LEU A 24 2.18 -0.80 40.45
CA LEU A 24 1.97 -1.16 39.05
C LEU A 24 3.22 -0.69 38.31
N ALA A 25 4.14 -1.62 38.06
CA ALA A 25 5.20 -1.44 37.09
C ALA A 25 4.52 -1.19 35.74
N LYS A 26 4.33 0.10 35.44
CA LYS A 26 4.09 0.56 34.08
C LYS A 26 5.32 0.11 33.32
N ALA A 27 5.14 -0.85 32.42
CA ALA A 27 6.16 -1.18 31.44
C ALA A 27 6.27 0.04 30.53
N ASP A 28 7.09 1.00 30.93
CA ASP A 28 7.45 2.15 30.12
C ASP A 28 8.27 1.60 28.96
N ALA A 29 7.62 1.41 27.80
CA ALA A 29 8.34 1.38 26.55
C ALA A 29 9.14 2.69 26.49
N PRO A 30 10.44 2.66 26.14
CA PRO A 30 11.24 3.88 26.11
C PRO A 30 10.54 4.87 25.18
N ALA A 31 10.26 6.09 25.67
CA ALA A 31 9.38 7.07 25.00
C ALA A 31 9.69 7.30 23.50
N GLY A 32 10.96 7.12 23.08
CA GLY A 32 11.37 7.18 21.66
C GLY A 32 10.85 6.03 20.78
N GLN A 33 10.59 4.85 21.34
CA GLN A 33 10.00 3.71 20.62
C GLN A 33 8.50 3.94 20.32
N GLU A 34 7.78 4.59 21.22
CA GLU A 34 6.38 4.98 20.99
C GLU A 34 6.27 6.11 19.96
N LEU A 35 7.15 7.12 20.03
CA LEU A 35 7.17 8.21 19.04
C LEU A 35 7.53 7.71 17.64
N GLY A 36 8.53 6.83 17.52
CA GLY A 36 8.89 6.21 16.24
C GLY A 36 7.73 5.44 15.61
N ALA A 37 7.03 4.62 16.40
CA ALA A 37 5.83 3.91 15.94
C ALA A 37 4.72 4.87 15.51
N LEU A 38 4.53 5.98 16.23
CA LEU A 38 3.56 7.01 15.88
C LEU A 38 3.89 7.70 14.55
N VAL A 39 5.14 8.16 14.36
CA VAL A 39 5.58 8.82 13.13
C VAL A 39 5.35 7.90 11.92
N PHE A 40 5.74 6.62 12.03
CA PHE A 40 5.48 5.67 10.96
C PHE A 40 4.00 5.45 10.71
N LYS A 41 3.18 5.33 11.77
CA LYS A 41 1.74 5.16 11.63
C LYS A 41 1.09 6.35 10.92
N LEU A 42 1.51 7.58 11.24
CA LEU A 42 1.01 8.79 10.60
C LEU A 42 1.28 8.80 9.09
N VAL A 43 2.53 8.53 8.69
CA VAL A 43 2.90 8.48 7.26
C VAL A 43 2.27 7.27 6.56
N ALA A 44 2.26 6.10 7.21
CA ALA A 44 1.82 4.85 6.61
C ALA A 44 0.31 4.78 6.39
N ASN A 45 -0.48 5.37 7.29
CA ASN A 45 -1.95 5.36 7.22
C ASN A 45 -2.52 6.46 6.33
N LEU A 46 -1.68 7.36 5.82
CA LEU A 46 -2.16 8.49 5.03
C LEU A 46 -2.82 8.04 3.72
N ASN A 47 -2.53 6.84 3.17
CA ASN A 47 -3.26 6.32 2.01
C ASN A 47 -4.75 6.26 2.23
N GLU A 48 -5.19 5.68 3.34
CA GLU A 48 -6.61 5.51 3.61
C GLU A 48 -7.31 6.87 3.63
N ALA A 49 -6.66 7.87 4.22
CA ALA A 49 -7.19 9.23 4.29
C ALA A 49 -7.02 10.04 2.98
N THR A 50 -6.16 9.59 2.05
CA THR A 50 -5.90 10.24 0.75
C THR A 50 -6.53 9.51 -0.43
N GLN A 51 -7.31 8.44 -0.21
CA GLN A 51 -8.13 7.83 -1.25
C GLN A 51 -9.22 8.81 -1.69
N ALA A 52 -9.30 9.07 -2.99
CA ALA A 52 -10.30 9.98 -3.55
C ALA A 52 -11.72 9.44 -3.32
N THR A 53 -12.59 10.29 -2.80
CA THR A 53 -14.01 9.98 -2.61
C THR A 53 -14.70 9.85 -3.97
N ALA A 54 -15.81 9.11 -4.00
CA ALA A 54 -16.54 8.82 -5.24
C ALA A 54 -17.09 10.10 -5.93
N ASP A 55 -17.31 11.16 -5.15
CA ASP A 55 -17.75 12.48 -5.61
C ASP A 55 -16.66 13.27 -6.38
N GLY A 56 -15.40 12.82 -6.32
CA GLY A 56 -14.28 13.49 -6.96
C GLY A 56 -13.82 14.78 -6.28
N ASP A 57 -14.37 15.14 -5.11
CA ASP A 57 -13.83 16.22 -4.30
C ASP A 57 -12.54 15.74 -3.60
N LEU A 58 -11.45 16.46 -3.82
CA LEU A 58 -10.13 16.14 -3.27
C LEU A 58 -9.79 16.96 -2.02
N ASN A 59 -10.71 17.81 -1.54
CA ASN A 59 -10.49 18.66 -0.37
C ASN A 59 -10.22 17.86 0.91
N GLN A 60 -10.94 16.76 1.12
CA GLN A 60 -10.78 15.94 2.32
C GLN A 60 -9.41 15.25 2.36
N GLN A 61 -8.95 14.75 1.21
CA GLN A 61 -7.67 14.07 1.04
C GLN A 61 -6.52 15.06 1.26
N ARG A 62 -6.63 16.28 0.71
CA ARG A 62 -5.68 17.37 0.99
C ARG A 62 -5.67 17.77 2.46
N ALA A 63 -6.85 17.91 3.07
CA ALA A 63 -6.95 18.24 4.48
C ALA A 63 -6.34 17.15 5.37
N ALA A 64 -6.46 15.88 5.00
CA ALA A 64 -5.83 14.77 5.70
C ALA A 64 -4.30 14.82 5.64
N GLU A 65 -3.73 15.07 4.46
CA GLU A 65 -2.28 15.25 4.33
C GLU A 65 -1.79 16.43 5.17
N GLN A 66 -2.45 17.59 5.04
CA GLN A 66 -2.10 18.78 5.80
C GLN A 66 -2.22 18.57 7.32
N ALA A 67 -3.23 17.82 7.76
CA ALA A 67 -3.40 17.48 9.17
C ALA A 67 -2.23 16.64 9.69
N VAL A 68 -1.80 15.62 8.93
CA VAL A 68 -0.63 14.81 9.28
C VAL A 68 0.66 15.67 9.26
N ALA A 69 0.83 16.52 8.25
CA ALA A 69 1.97 17.44 8.18
C ALA A 69 2.01 18.40 9.40
N ASN A 70 0.88 18.96 9.80
CA ASN A 70 0.78 19.83 10.97
C ASN A 70 1.09 19.07 12.27
N GLN A 71 0.58 17.84 12.41
CA GLN A 71 0.88 16.99 13.56
C GLN A 71 2.38 16.67 13.62
N LEU A 72 3.03 16.38 12.49
CA LEU A 72 4.48 16.15 12.45
C LEU A 72 5.26 17.41 12.82
N ARG A 73 4.89 18.60 12.32
CA ARG A 73 5.53 19.87 12.71
C ARG A 73 5.41 20.10 14.22
N GLN A 74 4.26 19.79 14.82
CA GLN A 74 4.06 19.88 16.26
C GLN A 74 4.94 18.89 17.03
N LEU A 75 5.02 17.62 16.58
CA LEU A 75 5.89 16.63 17.22
C LEU A 75 7.37 17.03 17.12
N ILE A 76 7.79 17.55 15.97
CA ILE A 76 9.15 18.04 15.75
C ILE A 76 9.46 19.23 16.66
N SER A 77 8.53 20.18 16.82
CA SER A 77 8.76 21.33 17.73
C SER A 77 8.83 20.92 19.20
N GLN A 78 8.12 19.86 19.59
CA GLN A 78 8.15 19.31 20.94
C GLN A 78 9.39 18.44 21.21
N SER A 79 9.98 17.83 20.18
CA SER A 79 11.14 16.95 20.33
C SER A 79 12.14 17.11 19.16
N PRO A 80 12.76 18.27 18.98
CA PRO A 80 13.65 18.52 17.84
C PRO A 80 14.83 17.54 17.81
N GLY A 81 15.14 16.99 16.64
CA GLY A 81 16.27 16.09 16.42
C GLY A 81 16.08 14.66 16.95
N ASP A 82 14.90 14.32 17.47
CA ASP A 82 14.59 12.99 17.99
C ASP A 82 14.83 11.90 16.91
N PRO A 83 15.48 10.77 17.26
CA PRO A 83 15.75 9.70 16.31
C PRO A 83 14.49 9.10 15.68
N ALA A 84 13.30 9.25 16.26
CA ALA A 84 12.03 8.77 15.71
C ALA A 84 11.80 9.27 14.28
N PHE A 85 12.15 10.53 13.97
CA PHE A 85 11.94 11.12 12.63
C PHE A 85 12.86 10.54 11.55
N ARG A 86 13.93 9.84 11.95
CA ARG A 86 14.90 9.17 11.08
C ARG A 86 14.98 7.66 11.33
N SER A 87 14.06 7.11 12.13
CA SER A 87 13.95 5.68 12.37
C SER A 87 13.62 4.96 11.06
N ARG A 88 13.92 3.67 10.97
CA ARG A 88 13.77 2.89 9.73
C ARG A 88 12.72 1.80 9.89
N ASP A 89 11.91 1.59 8.86
CA ASP A 89 10.98 0.46 8.79
C ASP A 89 11.71 -0.85 8.44
N HIS A 90 10.96 -1.95 8.29
CA HIS A 90 11.51 -3.26 7.95
C HIS A 90 12.17 -3.34 6.57
N ARG A 91 11.91 -2.38 5.67
CA ARG A 91 12.60 -2.21 4.38
C ARG A 91 13.73 -1.19 4.46
N TRP A 92 14.11 -0.80 5.68
CA TRP A 92 15.11 0.21 5.99
C TRP A 92 14.74 1.63 5.53
N ARG A 93 13.47 1.91 5.27
CA ARG A 93 13.02 3.22 4.81
C ARG A 93 12.77 4.15 5.98
N THR A 94 13.25 5.39 5.86
CA THR A 94 12.90 6.47 6.81
C THR A 94 11.50 7.03 6.52
N PRO A 95 10.88 7.74 7.47
CA PRO A 95 9.64 8.48 7.20
C PRO A 95 9.73 9.38 5.96
N LEU A 96 10.88 10.02 5.74
CA LEU A 96 11.12 10.87 4.58
C LEU A 96 11.09 10.08 3.26
N ILE A 97 11.72 8.89 3.21
CA ILE A 97 11.68 8.02 2.03
C ILE A 97 10.24 7.58 1.75
N ASN A 98 9.50 7.16 2.78
CA ASN A 98 8.11 6.74 2.61
C ASN A 98 7.21 7.88 2.09
N ALA A 99 7.34 9.09 2.65
CA ALA A 99 6.57 10.25 2.20
C ALA A 99 6.90 10.65 0.75
N ALA A 100 8.19 10.70 0.40
CA ALA A 100 8.66 11.04 -0.95
C ALA A 100 8.21 10.01 -1.99
N MET A 101 8.29 8.71 -1.66
CA MET A 101 7.88 7.62 -2.54
C MET A 101 6.37 7.62 -2.83
N ARG A 102 5.57 8.05 -1.85
CA ARG A 102 4.10 8.03 -1.91
C ARG A 102 3.50 9.32 -2.45
N GLY A 103 4.28 10.40 -2.56
CA GLY A 103 3.85 11.68 -3.12
C GLY A 103 3.30 12.69 -2.11
N TYR A 104 3.57 12.49 -0.82
CA TYR A 104 3.06 13.36 0.26
C TYR A 104 3.96 14.59 0.46
N ALA A 105 3.78 15.59 -0.40
CA ALA A 105 4.60 16.80 -0.44
C ALA A 105 4.58 17.61 0.87
N ASP A 106 3.42 17.81 1.48
CA ASP A 106 3.30 18.61 2.70
C ASP A 106 3.95 17.87 3.90
N VAL A 107 3.90 16.54 3.88
CA VAL A 107 4.57 15.67 4.86
C VAL A 107 6.09 15.71 4.68
N VAL A 108 6.58 15.69 3.44
CA VAL A 108 8.02 15.86 3.15
C VAL A 108 8.51 17.19 3.67
N GLU A 109 7.81 18.29 3.38
CA GLU A 109 8.15 19.63 3.86
C GLU A 109 8.13 19.71 5.39
N ALA A 110 7.15 19.07 6.05
CA ALA A 110 7.08 18.99 7.50
C ALA A 110 8.27 18.23 8.11
N LEU A 111 8.63 17.06 7.55
CA LEU A 111 9.78 16.30 8.04
C LEU A 111 11.09 17.06 7.84
N LEU A 112 11.24 17.80 6.73
CA LEU A 112 12.43 18.61 6.44
C LEU A 112 12.56 19.87 7.32
N SER A 113 11.57 20.17 8.18
CA SER A 113 11.75 21.20 9.22
C SER A 113 12.59 20.72 10.40
N ASP A 114 12.81 19.41 10.54
CA ASP A 114 13.75 18.85 11.51
C ASP A 114 15.18 18.83 10.96
N GLU A 115 16.13 19.39 11.72
CA GLU A 115 17.53 19.45 11.30
C GLU A 115 18.16 18.04 11.21
N GLY A 116 17.79 17.13 12.13
CA GLY A 116 18.28 15.76 12.12
C GLY A 116 17.83 14.97 10.89
N VAL A 117 16.63 15.23 10.38
CA VAL A 117 16.14 14.70 9.10
C VAL A 117 16.98 15.26 7.94
N ARG A 118 17.25 16.57 7.90
CA ARG A 118 18.09 17.18 6.84
C ARG A 118 19.52 16.64 6.84
N GLN A 119 20.12 16.45 8.01
CA GLN A 119 21.46 15.86 8.14
C GLN A 119 21.52 14.41 7.63
N SER A 120 20.39 13.68 7.67
CA SER A 120 20.27 12.30 7.20
C SER A 120 19.53 12.16 5.86
N ILE A 121 19.39 13.26 5.10
CA ILE A 121 18.55 13.33 3.87
C ILE A 121 18.96 12.34 2.77
N ASN A 122 20.24 12.00 2.70
CA ASN A 122 20.80 11.07 1.72
C ASN A 122 20.82 9.61 2.22
N THR A 123 20.14 9.33 3.34
CA THR A 123 19.94 7.96 3.82
C THR A 123 19.24 7.14 2.75
N GLN A 124 19.71 5.90 2.58
CA GLN A 124 19.15 4.94 1.64
C GLN A 124 18.46 3.81 2.38
N ASP A 125 17.43 3.26 1.74
CA ASP A 125 16.74 2.07 2.19
C ASP A 125 17.53 0.78 1.83
N GLY A 126 16.91 -0.38 2.04
CA GLY A 126 17.55 -1.68 1.81
C GLY A 126 17.86 -1.95 0.34
N ASP A 127 17.19 -1.24 -0.58
CA ASP A 127 17.40 -1.34 -2.02
C ASP A 127 18.36 -0.26 -2.55
N GLY A 128 18.88 0.60 -1.68
CA GLY A 128 19.77 1.71 -2.04
C GLY A 128 19.04 2.97 -2.49
N VAL A 129 17.71 3.05 -2.30
CA VAL A 129 16.87 4.18 -2.69
C VAL A 129 16.88 5.25 -1.59
N SER A 130 17.26 6.47 -1.94
CA SER A 130 17.11 7.66 -1.08
C SER A 130 15.76 8.35 -1.32
N ALA A 131 15.40 9.32 -0.48
CA ALA A 131 14.16 10.09 -0.67
C ALA A 131 14.14 10.82 -2.03
N TRP A 132 15.29 11.31 -2.48
CA TRP A 132 15.39 11.97 -3.80
C TRP A 132 15.18 11.00 -4.96
N ILE A 133 15.76 9.80 -4.87
CA ILE A 133 15.56 8.74 -5.88
C ILE A 133 14.09 8.29 -5.89
N ALA A 134 13.50 8.07 -4.70
CA ALA A 134 12.09 7.67 -4.58
C ALA A 134 11.14 8.68 -5.24
N ALA A 135 11.43 9.98 -5.10
CA ALA A 135 10.64 11.04 -5.73
C ALA A 135 10.72 11.02 -7.27
N GLN A 136 11.82 10.51 -7.87
CA GLN A 136 11.93 10.38 -9.33
C GLN A 136 10.96 9.34 -9.89
N TYR A 137 10.58 8.34 -9.10
CA TYR A 137 9.79 7.24 -9.61
C TYR A 137 8.32 7.61 -9.75
N ALA A 138 7.83 8.58 -8.98
CA ALA A 138 6.42 8.95 -8.94
C ALA A 138 5.49 7.71 -8.95
N ARG A 139 5.79 6.70 -8.11
CA ARG A 139 5.23 5.34 -8.20
C ARG A 139 3.71 5.27 -8.39
N PRO A 140 2.89 6.10 -7.69
CA PRO A 140 1.44 6.11 -7.91
C PRO A 140 0.99 6.53 -9.32
N LEU A 141 1.86 7.16 -10.10
CA LEU A 141 1.59 7.67 -11.45
C LEU A 141 2.24 6.86 -12.56
N THR A 142 3.25 6.06 -12.24
CA THR A 142 4.11 5.37 -13.21
C THR A 142 3.96 3.85 -13.19
N LEU A 143 2.95 3.33 -12.48
CA LEU A 143 2.72 1.89 -12.36
C LEU A 143 2.59 1.21 -13.73
N ALA A 144 1.91 1.87 -14.68
CA ALA A 144 1.75 1.36 -16.05
C ALA A 144 3.07 1.23 -16.83
N ALA A 145 4.10 2.01 -16.49
CA ALA A 145 5.44 1.88 -17.05
C ALA A 145 6.20 0.67 -16.45
N CYS A 146 5.99 0.41 -15.16
CA CYS A 146 6.64 -0.69 -14.42
C CYS A 146 5.96 -2.05 -14.67
N HIS A 147 4.63 -2.06 -14.84
CA HIS A 147 3.79 -3.26 -15.00
C HIS A 147 2.83 -3.16 -16.21
N PRO A 148 3.34 -2.98 -17.44
CA PRO A 148 2.50 -2.86 -18.64
C PRO A 148 1.61 -4.08 -18.91
N GLN A 149 2.05 -5.28 -18.51
CA GLN A 149 1.36 -6.56 -18.62
C GLN A 149 0.06 -6.63 -17.80
N ASP A 150 -0.04 -5.84 -16.74
CA ASP A 150 -1.24 -5.83 -15.90
C ASP A 150 -2.37 -5.01 -16.54
N LEU A 151 -2.08 -4.25 -17.62
CA LEU A 151 -3.06 -3.49 -18.40
C LEU A 151 -4.02 -4.39 -19.17
N THR A 152 -4.93 -5.03 -18.42
CA THR A 152 -5.92 -6.00 -18.89
C THR A 152 -7.32 -5.65 -18.40
N ILE A 153 -8.36 -6.09 -19.13
CA ILE A 153 -9.76 -5.91 -18.70
C ILE A 153 -10.03 -6.60 -17.36
N GLU A 154 -9.44 -7.78 -17.15
CA GLU A 154 -9.59 -8.57 -15.92
C GLU A 154 -9.11 -7.82 -14.68
N ALA A 155 -8.01 -7.07 -14.82
CA ALA A 155 -7.37 -6.32 -13.74
C ALA A 155 -8.03 -4.96 -13.45
N ILE A 156 -9.00 -4.49 -14.26
CA ILE A 156 -9.71 -3.21 -14.00
C ILE A 156 -10.31 -3.18 -12.59
N GLY A 157 -10.78 -4.33 -12.08
CA GLY A 157 -11.30 -4.46 -10.72
C GLY A 157 -10.29 -4.15 -9.62
N LEU A 158 -9.01 -4.33 -9.89
CA LEU A 158 -7.90 -4.05 -8.96
C LEU A 158 -7.58 -2.56 -8.91
N TRP A 159 -7.79 -1.84 -10.01
CA TRP A 159 -7.26 -0.48 -10.18
C TRP A 159 -8.09 0.62 -9.54
N GLY A 160 -9.22 0.34 -8.90
CA GLY A 160 -10.06 1.37 -8.27
C GLY A 160 -9.26 2.33 -7.38
N PRO A 161 -8.51 1.83 -6.37
CA PRO A 161 -7.64 2.66 -5.53
C PRO A 161 -6.52 3.36 -6.31
N TYR A 162 -5.92 2.67 -7.29
CA TYR A 162 -4.86 3.25 -8.14
C TYR A 162 -5.38 4.44 -8.97
N LEU A 163 -6.53 4.29 -9.64
CA LEU A 163 -7.17 5.35 -10.43
C LEU A 163 -7.61 6.52 -9.55
N GLN A 164 -8.06 6.27 -8.33
CA GLN A 164 -8.34 7.32 -7.35
C GLN A 164 -7.09 8.11 -6.98
N ARG A 165 -5.95 7.44 -6.75
CA ARG A 165 -4.67 8.12 -6.50
C ARG A 165 -4.16 8.88 -7.71
N LEU A 166 -4.26 8.29 -8.91
CA LEU A 166 -3.95 8.99 -10.16
C LEU A 166 -4.71 10.31 -10.24
N ARG A 167 -6.02 10.29 -9.97
CA ARG A 167 -6.85 11.51 -9.94
C ARG A 167 -6.42 12.49 -8.86
N TYR A 168 -6.12 12.00 -7.66
CA TYR A 168 -5.65 12.84 -6.55
C TYR A 168 -4.38 13.62 -6.90
N PHE A 169 -3.40 12.99 -7.58
CA PHE A 169 -2.16 13.65 -7.98
C PHE A 169 -2.27 14.44 -9.28
N ALA A 170 -2.94 13.92 -10.30
CA ALA A 170 -2.98 14.52 -11.64
C ALA A 170 -3.74 15.85 -11.69
N LEU A 171 -4.61 16.13 -10.73
CA LEU A 171 -5.36 17.39 -10.63
C LEU A 171 -4.61 18.49 -9.84
N GLN A 172 -3.41 18.19 -9.34
CA GLN A 172 -2.62 19.15 -8.58
C GLN A 172 -1.56 19.81 -9.47
N THR A 173 -1.52 21.15 -9.44
CA THR A 173 -0.53 21.95 -10.16
C THR A 173 0.14 22.92 -9.18
N PRO A 174 1.47 22.85 -9.00
CA PRO A 174 2.40 21.88 -9.60
C PRO A 174 2.18 20.45 -9.09
N LEU A 175 2.68 19.46 -9.82
CA LEU A 175 2.59 18.06 -9.43
C LEU A 175 3.28 17.88 -8.06
N PRO A 176 2.70 17.13 -7.10
CA PRO A 176 3.30 16.97 -5.77
C PRO A 176 4.74 16.42 -5.80
N PHE A 177 5.06 15.56 -6.77
CA PHE A 177 6.42 15.06 -6.96
C PHE A 177 7.42 16.14 -7.40
N ASP A 178 7.00 17.17 -8.14
CA ASP A 178 7.84 18.33 -8.45
C ASP A 178 8.16 19.14 -7.19
N ARG A 179 7.15 19.34 -6.34
CA ARG A 179 7.33 20.00 -5.03
C ARG A 179 8.30 19.22 -4.16
N ILE A 180 8.15 17.89 -4.08
CA ILE A 180 9.03 17.01 -3.31
C ILE A 180 10.47 17.09 -3.84
N ARG A 181 10.69 16.97 -5.15
CA ARG A 181 12.02 17.08 -5.76
C ARG A 181 12.67 18.42 -5.44
N SER A 182 11.91 19.50 -5.53
CA SER A 182 12.38 20.86 -5.22
C SER A 182 12.74 21.02 -3.74
N ALA A 183 11.87 20.56 -2.83
CA ALA A 183 12.09 20.63 -1.39
C ALA A 183 13.32 19.82 -0.96
N LEU A 184 13.47 18.59 -1.48
CA LEU A 184 14.64 17.75 -1.22
C LEU A 184 15.93 18.39 -1.75
N GLY A 185 15.90 18.95 -2.97
CA GLY A 185 17.04 19.66 -3.55
C GLY A 185 17.46 20.88 -2.73
N ALA A 186 16.51 21.73 -2.33
CA ALA A 186 16.75 22.87 -1.44
C ALA A 186 17.25 22.45 -0.05
N ALA A 187 16.95 21.23 0.39
CA ALA A 187 17.46 20.66 1.63
C ALA A 187 18.83 19.96 1.49
N GLY A 188 19.44 19.95 0.30
CA GLY A 188 20.77 19.40 0.07
C GLY A 188 20.80 17.91 -0.28
N ALA A 189 19.68 17.34 -0.74
CA ALA A 189 19.67 15.99 -1.28
C ALA A 189 20.53 15.88 -2.54
N LYS A 190 21.30 14.80 -2.67
CA LYS A 190 22.17 14.56 -3.83
C LYS A 190 21.34 14.08 -5.03
N PRO A 191 21.45 14.73 -6.20
CA PRO A 191 20.75 14.31 -7.41
C PRO A 191 21.47 13.13 -8.08
N GLU A 192 21.27 11.92 -7.56
CA GLU A 192 21.88 10.68 -8.06
C GLU A 192 21.08 10.09 -9.24
N LEU A 193 20.98 10.81 -10.37
CA LEU A 193 20.12 10.43 -11.50
C LEU A 193 20.49 9.07 -12.12
N ASP A 194 21.76 8.82 -12.40
CA ASP A 194 22.20 7.54 -13.01
C ASP A 194 21.91 6.35 -12.11
N LYS A 195 22.08 6.53 -10.80
CA LYS A 195 21.71 5.53 -9.80
C LYS A 195 20.20 5.31 -9.78
N ALA A 196 19.41 6.38 -9.87
CA ALA A 196 17.95 6.29 -9.92
C ALA A 196 17.47 5.45 -11.12
N LYS A 197 18.06 5.66 -12.30
CA LYS A 197 17.78 4.88 -13.53
C LYS A 197 18.07 3.40 -13.33
N GLN A 198 19.26 3.06 -12.86
CA GLN A 198 19.68 1.67 -12.63
C GLN A 198 18.80 0.95 -11.61
N LEU A 199 18.48 1.62 -10.50
CA LEU A 199 17.61 1.06 -9.47
C LEU A 199 16.18 0.89 -9.97
N TRP A 200 15.65 1.80 -10.79
CA TRP A 200 14.31 1.66 -11.36
C TRP A 200 14.22 0.43 -12.25
N LEU A 201 15.17 0.24 -13.17
CA LEU A 201 15.21 -0.94 -14.06
C LEU A 201 15.27 -2.25 -13.26
N LYS A 202 16.03 -2.27 -12.15
CA LYS A 202 16.09 -3.42 -11.24
C LYS A 202 14.78 -3.67 -10.50
N GLN A 203 14.10 -2.61 -10.06
CA GLN A 203 12.86 -2.71 -9.28
C GLN A 203 11.63 -2.97 -10.14
N CYS A 204 11.70 -2.65 -11.43
CA CYS A 204 10.65 -2.88 -12.41
C CYS A 204 11.09 -3.92 -13.45
N PRO A 205 11.34 -5.19 -13.08
CA PRO A 205 11.87 -6.19 -14.01
C PRO A 205 10.92 -6.54 -15.17
N GLU A 206 9.66 -6.13 -15.08
CA GLU A 206 8.60 -6.42 -16.07
C GLU A 206 8.26 -5.19 -16.93
N HIS A 207 9.08 -4.14 -16.88
CA HIS A 207 8.96 -3.01 -17.78
C HIS A 207 9.12 -3.44 -19.25
N ALA A 208 8.62 -2.61 -20.17
CA ALA A 208 8.73 -2.92 -21.58
C ALA A 208 10.15 -2.64 -22.12
N PRO A 209 10.74 -3.53 -22.94
CA PRO A 209 12.13 -3.37 -23.40
C PRO A 209 12.41 -2.05 -24.13
N GLU A 210 11.42 -1.49 -24.82
CA GLU A 210 11.56 -0.21 -25.53
C GLU A 210 11.76 1.00 -24.60
N LEU A 211 11.47 0.87 -23.30
CA LEU A 211 11.63 1.92 -22.31
C LEU A 211 13.09 2.06 -21.81
N GLU A 212 13.89 0.99 -21.87
CA GLU A 212 15.30 0.99 -21.46
C GLU A 212 16.12 2.13 -22.11
N PRO A 213 16.19 2.24 -23.45
CA PRO A 213 16.98 3.30 -24.08
C PRO A 213 16.45 4.71 -23.77
N LEU A 214 15.14 4.86 -23.54
CA LEU A 214 14.54 6.14 -23.15
C LEU A 214 14.96 6.56 -21.74
N ILE A 215 15.04 5.60 -20.81
CA ILE A 215 15.52 5.83 -19.44
C ILE A 215 17.01 6.18 -19.46
N GLU A 216 17.83 5.42 -20.19
CA GLU A 216 19.26 5.67 -20.29
C GLU A 216 19.56 7.10 -20.77
N GLN A 217 18.86 7.54 -21.82
CA GLN A 217 19.04 8.86 -22.45
C GLN A 217 18.32 9.99 -21.71
N SER A 218 17.46 9.68 -20.73
CA SER A 218 16.65 10.68 -20.03
C SER A 218 17.50 11.67 -19.22
N SER A 219 17.20 12.97 -19.34
CA SER A 219 17.68 14.01 -18.43
C SER A 219 16.73 14.24 -17.25
N ASP A 220 15.47 13.80 -17.37
CA ASP A 220 14.47 13.79 -16.32
C ASP A 220 13.78 12.43 -16.30
N LEU A 221 14.22 11.57 -15.38
CA LEU A 221 13.69 10.21 -15.24
C LEU A 221 12.18 10.22 -14.95
N MET A 222 11.74 11.11 -14.06
CA MET A 222 10.32 11.18 -13.67
C MET A 222 9.44 11.51 -14.87
N GLN A 223 9.80 12.53 -15.65
CA GLN A 223 9.02 12.91 -16.81
C GLN A 223 9.00 11.82 -17.89
N THR A 224 10.13 11.13 -18.12
CA THR A 224 10.18 9.98 -19.03
C THR A 224 9.21 8.87 -18.60
N LEU A 225 9.21 8.51 -17.32
CA LEU A 225 8.32 7.47 -16.79
C LEU A 225 6.84 7.89 -16.83
N LEU A 226 6.53 9.15 -16.50
CA LEU A 226 5.17 9.68 -16.58
C LEU A 226 4.64 9.68 -18.02
N ASN A 227 5.47 10.06 -18.99
CA ASN A 227 5.11 10.06 -20.40
C ASN A 227 4.80 8.64 -20.90
N ASP A 228 5.67 7.68 -20.61
CA ASP A 228 5.47 6.27 -20.99
C ASP A 228 4.22 5.68 -20.32
N ALA A 229 4.04 5.88 -19.01
CA ALA A 229 2.87 5.41 -18.29
C ALA A 229 1.56 5.98 -18.86
N ASN A 230 1.53 7.29 -19.15
CA ASN A 230 0.37 7.94 -19.74
C ASN A 230 0.08 7.42 -21.16
N GLN A 231 1.12 7.24 -21.99
CA GLN A 231 0.96 6.68 -23.33
C GLN A 231 0.36 5.26 -23.28
N ARG A 232 0.80 4.42 -22.34
CA ARG A 232 0.27 3.06 -22.16
C ARG A 232 -1.19 3.06 -21.70
N LEU A 233 -1.53 3.91 -20.73
CA LEU A 233 -2.91 4.06 -20.26
C LEU A 233 -3.82 4.56 -21.39
N GLN A 234 -3.40 5.58 -22.13
CA GLN A 234 -4.15 6.09 -23.29
C GLN A 234 -4.35 5.00 -24.35
N GLY A 235 -3.31 4.26 -24.69
CA GLY A 235 -3.39 3.13 -25.63
C GLY A 235 -4.35 2.03 -25.16
N PHE A 236 -4.35 1.72 -23.86
CA PHE A 236 -5.27 0.75 -23.27
C PHE A 236 -6.74 1.20 -23.39
N PHE A 237 -7.05 2.44 -23.04
CA PHE A 237 -8.42 2.97 -23.09
C PHE A 237 -8.90 3.26 -24.53
N ALA A 238 -7.98 3.50 -25.47
CA ALA A 238 -8.30 3.72 -26.87
C ALA A 238 -8.65 2.44 -27.65
N ASP A 239 -8.25 1.25 -27.19
CA ASP A 239 -8.60 -0.01 -27.85
C ASP A 239 -10.04 -0.42 -27.49
N PRO A 240 -11.01 -0.40 -28.42
CA PRO A 240 -12.41 -0.72 -28.14
C PRO A 240 -12.64 -2.20 -27.75
N ARG A 241 -11.65 -3.08 -27.97
CA ARG A 241 -11.68 -4.47 -27.47
C ARG A 241 -11.24 -4.57 -26.01
N LYS A 242 -10.55 -3.55 -25.50
CA LYS A 242 -10.05 -3.44 -24.12
C LYS A 242 -10.84 -2.43 -23.28
N ALA A 243 -11.58 -1.53 -23.92
CA ALA A 243 -12.48 -0.61 -23.23
C ALA A 243 -13.58 -1.41 -22.51
N PRO A 244 -13.80 -1.21 -21.19
CA PRO A 244 -14.94 -1.80 -20.52
C PRO A 244 -16.20 -1.28 -21.21
N LYS A 245 -16.95 -2.17 -21.87
CA LYS A 245 -18.26 -1.83 -22.43
C LYS A 245 -19.08 -1.30 -21.27
N SER A 246 -19.49 -0.04 -21.31
CA SER A 246 -20.40 0.52 -20.32
C SER A 246 -21.66 -0.33 -20.30
N ARG A 247 -21.78 -1.23 -19.31
CA ARG A 247 -23.10 -1.70 -18.92
C ARG A 247 -23.77 -0.48 -18.33
N GLN A 248 -24.88 -0.06 -18.93
CA GLN A 248 -25.71 1.05 -18.49
C GLN A 248 -25.79 1.06 -16.96
N ALA A 249 -25.61 2.23 -16.36
CA ALA A 249 -25.88 2.43 -14.95
C ALA A 249 -27.28 1.89 -14.64
N SER A 250 -27.36 0.88 -13.77
CA SER A 250 -28.65 0.47 -13.22
C SER A 250 -29.27 1.68 -12.52
N PRO A 251 -30.54 2.02 -12.81
CA PRO A 251 -31.20 3.10 -12.12
C PRO A 251 -31.43 2.70 -10.66
N GLY A 252 -30.94 3.53 -9.74
CA GLY A 252 -31.28 3.58 -8.30
C GLY A 252 -31.40 2.24 -7.58
N ILE A 253 -30.35 1.81 -6.90
CA ILE A 253 -30.48 0.80 -5.85
C ILE A 253 -30.01 1.44 -4.55
N ASP A 254 -30.96 1.62 -3.62
CA ASP A 254 -30.71 2.06 -2.25
C ASP A 254 -29.69 1.14 -1.57
N SER A 255 -28.85 1.71 -0.71
CA SER A 255 -27.85 0.96 0.05
C SER A 255 -28.52 -0.12 0.91
N PRO A 256 -28.14 -1.41 0.79
CA PRO A 256 -28.67 -2.42 1.68
C PRO A 256 -28.12 -2.21 3.09
N THR A 257 -29.03 -2.06 4.04
CA THR A 257 -28.77 -2.10 5.48
C THR A 257 -28.28 -3.51 5.84
N ASN A 258 -27.00 -3.63 6.20
CA ASN A 258 -26.41 -4.89 6.65
C ASN A 258 -26.76 -5.17 8.10
N THR A 259 -27.52 -6.23 8.35
CA THR A 259 -27.49 -6.96 9.63
C THR A 259 -27.49 -8.46 9.36
N PHE A 260 -26.31 -9.08 9.32
CA PHE A 260 -26.15 -10.50 9.57
C PHE A 260 -24.79 -10.78 10.25
N PRO A 261 -24.72 -11.81 11.12
CA PRO A 261 -23.59 -12.02 12.01
C PRO A 261 -22.38 -12.60 11.25
N ALA A 262 -21.21 -12.04 11.57
CA ALA A 262 -19.94 -12.47 11.05
C ALA A 262 -19.66 -13.94 11.41
N THR A 263 -19.26 -14.73 10.41
CA THR A 263 -18.42 -15.91 10.64
C THR A 263 -17.15 -15.71 9.84
N ASP A 264 -16.02 -15.84 10.53
CA ASP A 264 -14.68 -15.51 10.06
C ASP A 264 -14.27 -16.36 8.85
N PRO A 265 -13.61 -15.79 7.83
CA PRO A 265 -12.79 -16.60 6.93
C PRO A 265 -11.48 -16.94 7.66
N VAL A 266 -11.27 -18.24 7.87
CA VAL A 266 -9.99 -18.81 8.33
C VAL A 266 -8.93 -18.52 7.27
N SER A 267 -7.97 -17.64 7.59
CA SER A 267 -6.73 -17.47 6.84
C SER A 267 -5.53 -17.83 7.72
N ASP A 268 -5.02 -19.04 7.54
CA ASP A 268 -3.70 -19.42 8.05
C ASP A 268 -2.64 -18.87 7.10
N ALA A 269 -2.40 -17.56 7.17
CA ALA A 269 -1.21 -16.95 6.58
C ALA A 269 -0.06 -17.06 7.59
N GLN A 270 0.80 -18.06 7.42
CA GLN A 270 2.11 -18.07 8.07
C GLN A 270 2.99 -17.00 7.41
N SER A 271 3.12 -15.83 8.04
CA SER A 271 4.19 -14.89 7.77
C SER A 271 5.18 -14.85 8.94
N SER A 272 6.45 -14.94 8.60
CA SER A 272 7.56 -14.71 9.53
C SER A 272 7.55 -13.27 10.04
N GLY A 273 7.39 -13.10 11.36
CA GLY A 273 7.95 -11.98 12.14
C GLY A 273 7.15 -10.66 12.22
N ALA A 274 6.35 -10.30 11.23
CA ALA A 274 5.47 -9.13 11.31
C ALA A 274 4.07 -9.49 10.79
N LYS A 275 3.05 -9.36 11.63
CA LYS A 275 1.65 -9.66 11.29
C LYS A 275 1.07 -8.53 10.43
N HIS A 276 1.40 -8.52 9.14
CA HIS A 276 0.74 -7.65 8.17
C HIS A 276 -0.74 -8.01 8.13
N THR A 277 -1.61 -7.02 8.39
CA THR A 277 -3.04 -7.26 8.49
C THR A 277 -3.72 -6.58 7.32
N CYS A 278 -4.19 -7.37 6.36
CA CYS A 278 -5.11 -6.92 5.32
C CYS A 278 -6.54 -7.13 5.79
N LYS A 279 -7.41 -6.15 5.53
CA LYS A 279 -8.84 -6.18 5.88
C LYS A 279 -9.70 -5.84 4.68
N ASN A 280 -11.00 -6.05 4.83
CA ASN A 280 -12.05 -5.62 3.92
C ASN A 280 -12.05 -6.32 2.55
N MET A 281 -11.58 -7.57 2.48
CA MET A 281 -11.89 -8.39 1.30
C MET A 281 -13.36 -8.82 1.33
N PRO A 282 -14.22 -8.33 0.42
CA PRO A 282 -15.53 -8.94 0.24
C PRO A 282 -15.37 -10.33 -0.40
N LYS A 283 -16.35 -11.20 -0.20
CA LYS A 283 -16.42 -12.45 -0.95
C LYS A 283 -16.42 -12.14 -2.46
N PRO A 284 -15.62 -12.83 -3.30
CA PRO A 284 -15.70 -12.66 -4.74
C PRO A 284 -17.12 -12.96 -5.26
N GLU A 285 -17.73 -11.99 -5.94
CA GLU A 285 -19.10 -12.09 -6.45
C GLU A 285 -19.15 -12.20 -7.98
N TRP A 286 -20.08 -13.04 -8.44
CA TRP A 286 -20.40 -13.24 -9.83
C TRP A 286 -21.44 -12.19 -10.25
N ILE A 287 -21.07 -11.29 -11.17
CA ILE A 287 -21.91 -10.14 -11.54
C ILE A 287 -23.01 -10.54 -12.56
N ASN A 288 -22.96 -11.73 -13.14
CA ASN A 288 -23.96 -12.15 -14.11
C ASN A 288 -25.13 -12.88 -13.42
N ASN A 289 -26.33 -12.33 -13.54
CA ASN A 289 -27.56 -12.89 -12.95
C ASN A 289 -27.94 -14.28 -13.51
N ALA A 290 -27.27 -14.76 -14.57
CA ALA A 290 -27.53 -16.06 -15.19
C ALA A 290 -26.97 -17.28 -14.41
N GLY A 291 -26.44 -17.09 -13.20
CA GLY A 291 -25.73 -18.14 -12.47
C GLY A 291 -24.35 -18.43 -13.09
N ILE A 292 -23.56 -19.27 -12.42
CA ILE A 292 -22.25 -19.71 -12.91
C ILE A 292 -22.46 -21.01 -13.71
N PRO A 293 -22.23 -21.02 -15.03
CA PRO A 293 -22.48 -22.20 -15.86
C PRO A 293 -21.31 -23.21 -15.77
N TRP A 294 -20.90 -23.54 -14.54
CA TRP A 294 -19.81 -24.48 -14.26
C TRP A 294 -19.93 -25.05 -12.84
N THR A 295 -19.82 -26.37 -12.74
CA THR A 295 -19.82 -27.13 -11.47
C THR A 295 -18.47 -27.79 -11.30
N GLY A 296 -17.88 -27.69 -10.11
CA GLY A 296 -16.56 -28.24 -9.86
C GLY A 296 -15.79 -27.53 -8.75
N ARG A 297 -14.49 -27.81 -8.71
CA ARG A 297 -13.54 -27.19 -7.80
C ARG A 297 -12.37 -26.57 -8.54
N ALA A 298 -12.07 -25.32 -8.24
CA ALA A 298 -10.94 -24.60 -8.81
C ALA A 298 -10.11 -23.94 -7.71
N LEU A 299 -8.79 -24.01 -7.83
CA LEU A 299 -7.84 -23.41 -6.92
C LEU A 299 -6.94 -22.46 -7.70
N PHE A 300 -6.91 -21.20 -7.26
CA PHE A 300 -6.05 -20.16 -7.81
C PHE A 300 -5.04 -19.72 -6.75
N SER A 301 -3.84 -19.36 -7.19
CA SER A 301 -2.87 -18.62 -6.39
C SER A 301 -2.74 -17.22 -6.97
N ILE A 302 -2.74 -16.20 -6.10
CA ILE A 302 -2.58 -14.82 -6.49
C ILE A 302 -1.38 -14.24 -5.77
N ASP A 303 -0.41 -13.80 -6.55
CA ASP A 303 0.70 -12.98 -6.10
C ASP A 303 0.37 -11.53 -6.36
N PHE A 304 0.30 -10.68 -5.34
CA PHE A 304 -0.03 -9.27 -5.50
C PHE A 304 0.88 -8.35 -4.72
N GLU A 305 1.15 -7.19 -5.31
CA GLU A 305 1.88 -6.10 -4.67
C GLU A 305 0.90 -5.13 -4.03
N VAL A 306 1.15 -4.85 -2.75
CA VAL A 306 0.50 -3.78 -2.01
C VAL A 306 1.41 -2.55 -2.07
N GLN A 307 0.92 -1.48 -2.69
CA GLN A 307 1.53 -0.15 -2.63
C GLN A 307 0.61 0.79 -1.87
N ASP A 308 1.21 1.42 -0.86
CA ASP A 308 0.53 2.33 0.06
C ASP A 308 -0.67 1.68 0.76
N GLY A 309 -0.66 0.37 0.99
CA GLY A 309 -1.78 -0.33 1.63
C GLY A 309 -2.96 -0.69 0.72
N ALA A 310 -2.85 -0.47 -0.60
CA ALA A 310 -3.79 -0.99 -1.59
C ALA A 310 -3.08 -1.96 -2.55
N PRO A 311 -3.71 -3.07 -2.95
CA PRO A 311 -3.20 -3.89 -4.05
C PRO A 311 -3.19 -3.08 -5.36
N VAL A 312 -2.08 -3.10 -6.07
CA VAL A 312 -1.91 -2.34 -7.32
C VAL A 312 -1.55 -3.22 -8.52
N VAL A 313 -0.93 -4.37 -8.26
CA VAL A 313 -0.44 -5.35 -9.24
C VAL A 313 -0.82 -6.72 -8.73
N ALA A 314 -1.33 -7.59 -9.60
CA ALA A 314 -1.71 -8.94 -9.22
C ALA A 314 -1.56 -9.94 -10.36
N ARG A 315 -0.84 -11.03 -10.10
CA ARG A 315 -0.69 -12.18 -10.99
C ARG A 315 -1.52 -13.33 -10.48
N VAL A 316 -2.45 -13.81 -11.31
CA VAL A 316 -3.29 -14.96 -10.99
C VAL A 316 -2.78 -16.20 -11.72
N THR A 317 -2.50 -17.26 -10.96
CA THR A 317 -2.08 -18.58 -11.45
C THR A 317 -3.16 -19.60 -11.12
N THR A 318 -3.58 -20.40 -12.10
CA THR A 318 -4.48 -21.53 -11.84
C THR A 318 -3.66 -22.71 -11.34
N LEU A 319 -3.86 -23.14 -10.09
CA LEU A 319 -3.17 -24.29 -9.52
C LEU A 319 -3.85 -25.60 -9.90
N SER A 320 -5.19 -25.65 -9.84
CA SER A 320 -5.96 -26.82 -10.27
C SER A 320 -7.41 -26.46 -10.61
N ALA A 321 -8.04 -27.24 -11.49
CA ALA A 321 -9.45 -27.14 -11.82
C ALA A 321 -10.01 -28.52 -12.16
N LYS A 322 -11.10 -28.94 -11.50
CA LYS A 322 -11.77 -30.22 -11.72
C LYS A 322 -13.29 -30.03 -11.78
N PRO A 323 -13.93 -30.23 -12.95
CA PRO A 323 -13.33 -30.50 -14.27
C PRO A 323 -12.51 -29.30 -14.77
N ALA A 324 -11.81 -29.46 -15.90
CA ALA A 324 -11.04 -28.38 -16.50
C ALA A 324 -11.94 -27.14 -16.68
N LEU A 325 -11.40 -25.97 -16.33
CA LEU A 325 -12.11 -24.70 -16.44
C LEU A 325 -12.06 -24.21 -17.89
N PRO A 326 -13.20 -23.95 -18.54
CA PRO A 326 -13.21 -23.24 -19.82
C PRO A 326 -12.61 -21.83 -19.67
N ASP A 327 -11.87 -21.36 -20.67
CA ASP A 327 -11.18 -20.07 -20.60
C ASP A 327 -12.10 -18.91 -20.22
N ALA A 328 -13.30 -18.86 -20.81
CA ALA A 328 -14.30 -17.82 -20.50
C ALA A 328 -14.70 -17.81 -19.01
N ILE A 329 -14.79 -18.98 -18.37
CA ILE A 329 -15.13 -19.08 -16.94
C ILE A 329 -13.90 -18.77 -16.08
N ALA A 330 -12.71 -19.19 -16.50
CA ALA A 330 -11.48 -18.86 -15.82
C ALA A 330 -11.24 -17.33 -15.79
N ILE A 331 -11.50 -16.63 -16.91
CA ILE A 331 -11.45 -15.16 -17.00
C ILE A 331 -12.36 -14.51 -15.96
N GLU A 332 -13.61 -14.98 -15.84
CA GLU A 332 -14.57 -14.42 -14.89
C GLU A 332 -14.17 -14.71 -13.43
N PHE A 333 -13.64 -15.90 -13.13
CA PHE A 333 -13.09 -16.20 -11.80
C PHE A 333 -11.90 -15.30 -11.45
N ARG A 334 -10.98 -15.07 -12.38
CA ARG A 334 -9.88 -14.11 -12.17
C ARG A 334 -10.43 -12.71 -11.94
N ALA A 335 -11.33 -12.23 -12.80
CA ALA A 335 -11.91 -10.89 -12.69
C ALA A 335 -12.67 -10.67 -11.37
N MET A 336 -13.47 -11.63 -10.89
CA MET A 336 -14.14 -11.49 -9.59
C MET A 336 -13.14 -11.46 -8.43
N THR A 337 -12.06 -12.24 -8.50
CA THR A 337 -11.07 -12.26 -7.43
C THR A 337 -10.31 -10.95 -7.39
N LEU A 338 -9.93 -10.41 -8.56
CA LEU A 338 -9.24 -9.14 -8.68
C LEU A 338 -10.12 -7.95 -8.24
N ARG A 339 -11.43 -7.98 -8.53
CA ARG A 339 -12.40 -7.00 -7.99
C ARG A 339 -12.46 -7.04 -6.46
N ALA A 340 -12.57 -8.24 -5.87
CA ALA A 340 -12.59 -8.39 -4.43
C ALA A 340 -11.25 -7.97 -3.80
N LEU A 341 -10.14 -8.27 -4.47
CA LEU A 341 -8.80 -7.87 -4.06
C LEU A 341 -8.63 -6.34 -4.06
N GLY A 342 -9.22 -5.61 -5.02
CA GLY A 342 -9.19 -4.14 -5.05
C GLY A 342 -9.79 -3.46 -3.80
N ALA A 343 -10.60 -4.17 -3.02
CA ALA A 343 -11.15 -3.69 -1.76
C ALA A 343 -10.24 -3.91 -0.54
N TYR A 344 -9.14 -4.66 -0.68
CA TYR A 344 -8.18 -4.87 0.41
C TYR A 344 -7.63 -3.55 0.92
N ARG A 345 -7.51 -3.45 2.24
CA ARG A 345 -6.75 -2.40 2.91
C ARG A 345 -5.74 -3.07 3.83
N CYS A 346 -4.46 -2.88 3.53
CA CYS A 346 -3.35 -3.51 4.22
C CYS A 346 -2.44 -2.47 4.87
N THR A 347 -1.70 -2.88 5.90
CA THR A 347 -0.70 -2.01 6.54
C THR A 347 0.64 -2.07 5.82
N GLY A 348 1.11 -0.92 5.32
CA GLY A 348 2.41 -0.78 4.67
C GLY A 348 2.49 -1.38 3.26
N ASP A 349 3.71 -1.48 2.74
CA ASP A 349 3.98 -2.03 1.41
C ASP A 349 4.57 -3.43 1.56
N HIS A 350 4.09 -4.39 0.79
CA HIS A 350 4.53 -5.78 0.85
C HIS A 350 4.03 -6.58 -0.36
N LEU A 351 4.67 -7.72 -0.58
CA LEU A 351 4.24 -8.73 -1.54
C LEU A 351 3.45 -9.80 -0.80
N VAL A 352 2.30 -10.18 -1.33
CA VAL A 352 1.42 -11.19 -0.75
C VAL A 352 1.19 -12.30 -1.76
N ARG A 353 1.25 -13.55 -1.26
CA ARG A 353 0.71 -14.72 -1.97
C ARG A 353 -0.52 -15.21 -1.22
N GLN A 354 -1.62 -15.40 -1.93
CA GLN A 354 -2.86 -15.91 -1.36
C GLN A 354 -3.53 -16.92 -2.29
N GLU A 355 -4.10 -17.98 -1.71
CA GLU A 355 -4.83 -19.00 -2.44
C GLU A 355 -6.35 -18.83 -2.31
N PHE A 356 -7.07 -19.10 -3.40
CA PHE A 356 -8.51 -18.98 -3.51
C PHE A 356 -9.12 -20.27 -4.04
N GLU A 357 -9.93 -20.93 -3.22
CA GLU A 357 -10.66 -22.15 -3.59
C GLU A 357 -12.13 -21.81 -3.91
N TYR A 358 -12.55 -22.12 -5.14
CA TYR A 358 -13.92 -22.05 -5.59
C TYR A 358 -14.53 -23.46 -5.58
N ARG A 359 -15.67 -23.61 -4.91
CA ARG A 359 -16.47 -24.84 -4.88
C ARG A 359 -17.86 -24.52 -5.40
N MET A 360 -18.16 -25.00 -6.59
CA MET A 360 -19.45 -24.83 -7.24
C MET A 360 -20.20 -26.14 -7.18
N THR A 361 -21.39 -26.10 -6.56
CA THR A 361 -22.36 -27.21 -6.51
C THR A 361 -23.55 -26.83 -7.36
N ASP A 362 -24.20 -27.84 -7.95
CA ASP A 362 -25.42 -27.69 -8.76
C ASP A 362 -26.59 -27.04 -7.99
#